data_AF-A0A072PK90-F1
#
_entry.id   AF-A0A072PK90-F1
#
_cell.length_a   1.000
_cell.length_b   1.000
_cell.length_c   1.000
_cell.angle_alpha   90.00
_cell.angle_beta   90.00
_cell.angle_gamma   90.00
#
_symmetry.space_group_name_H-M   'P 1'
#
loop_
_entity.id
_entity.type
_entity.pdbx_description
1 polymer ?
#
loop_
_entity_poly.entity_id
_entity_poly.type
_entity_poly.pdbx_seq_one_letter_code
_entity_poly.pdbx_strand_id
1 'polypeptide(L)'
;MPYSLKGRRVLVTAGSRGLGALICEKFADEGAHIMVNYVSREDKAREVVARVAERGVQAFMIQGDAAKPEDNARIVKETVDRLGGLDIIVANAGWTRFSDFSDLNALPLEDWNKVN
;
A
#
# COMPACT_ATOMS: atom_id res chain seq x y z
N MET A 1 17.92 -8.96 2.94
CA MET A 1 17.67 -8.55 4.34
C MET A 1 18.32 -9.56 5.29
N PRO A 2 18.64 -9.22 6.55
CA PRO A 2 19.17 -10.20 7.52
C PRO A 2 18.16 -11.32 7.87
N TYR A 3 16.90 -11.19 7.45
CA TYR A 3 15.83 -12.18 7.61
C TYR A 3 15.26 -12.59 6.24
N SER A 4 14.80 -13.83 6.12
CA SER A 4 14.12 -14.33 4.92
C SER A 4 12.69 -13.80 4.82
N LEU A 5 12.32 -13.33 3.63
CA LEU A 5 10.98 -12.85 3.31
C LEU A 5 10.13 -13.88 2.54
N LYS A 6 10.72 -15.04 2.19
CA LYS A 6 10.03 -16.09 1.44
C LYS A 6 8.78 -16.55 2.18
N GLY A 7 7.63 -16.50 1.50
CA GLY A 7 6.32 -16.89 2.03
C GLY A 7 5.71 -15.91 3.03
N ARG A 8 6.36 -14.77 3.32
CA ARG A 8 5.78 -13.73 4.17
C ARG A 8 4.64 -13.03 3.45
N ARG A 9 3.63 -12.58 4.21
CA ARG A 9 2.42 -11.95 3.70
C ARG A 9 2.48 -10.46 4.00
N VAL A 10 2.49 -9.65 2.94
CA VAL A 10 2.81 -8.22 3.01
C VAL A 10 1.63 -7.40 2.49
N LEU A 11 1.16 -6.45 3.29
CA LEU A 11 0.22 -5.41 2.87
C LEU A 11 1.00 -4.14 2.54
N VAL A 12 0.80 -3.58 1.35
CA VAL A 12 1.38 -2.29 0.96
C VAL A 12 0.26 -1.28 0.68
N THR A 13 0.17 -0.22 1.50
CA THR A 13 -0.79 0.86 1.27
C THR A 13 -0.30 1.82 0.18
N ALA A 14 -1.23 2.33 -0.64
CA ALA A 14 -0.90 3.05 -1.88
C ALA A 14 0.07 2.29 -2.80
N GLY A 15 -0.06 0.96 -2.88
CA GLY A 15 0.83 0.07 -3.63
C GLY A 15 0.63 0.08 -5.15
N SER A 16 -0.35 0.82 -5.67
CA SER A 16 -0.70 0.82 -7.11
C SER A 16 0.30 1.57 -8.01
N ARG A 17 1.18 2.42 -7.47
CA ARG A 17 2.11 3.23 -8.28
C ARG A 17 3.34 3.69 -7.49
N GLY A 18 4.30 4.28 -8.20
CA GLY A 18 5.47 4.95 -7.60
C GLY A 18 6.26 4.03 -6.67
N LEU A 19 6.64 4.54 -5.51
CA LEU A 19 7.39 3.78 -4.51
C LEU A 19 6.61 2.56 -3.99
N GLY A 20 5.30 2.69 -3.79
CA GLY A 20 4.47 1.56 -3.34
C GLY A 20 4.51 0.38 -4.30
N ALA A 21 4.41 0.63 -5.61
CA ALA A 21 4.54 -0.41 -6.63
C ALA A 21 5.93 -1.05 -6.64
N LEU A 22 6.99 -0.23 -6.55
CA LEU A 22 8.36 -0.74 -6.47
C LEU A 22 8.57 -1.61 -5.23
N ILE A 23 8.01 -1.22 -4.08
CA ILE A 23 8.06 -2.00 -2.84
C ILE A 23 7.36 -3.35 -3.04
N CYS A 24 6.15 -3.37 -3.59
CA CYS A 24 5.43 -4.61 -3.91
C CYS A 24 6.31 -5.57 -4.74
N GLU A 25 6.92 -5.05 -5.80
CA GLU A 25 7.79 -5.81 -6.68
C GLU A 25 9.05 -6.31 -5.97
N LYS A 26 9.67 -5.51 -5.09
CA LYS A 26 10.88 -5.92 -4.35
C LYS A 26 10.60 -6.96 -3.27
N PHE A 27 9.47 -6.87 -2.57
CA PHE A 27 9.07 -7.93 -1.64
C PHE A 27 8.76 -9.23 -2.38
N ALA A 28 8.15 -9.14 -3.56
CA ALA A 28 7.86 -10.28 -4.40
C ALA A 28 9.13 -10.93 -5.00
N ASP A 29 10.14 -10.14 -5.39
CA ASP A 29 11.46 -10.64 -5.81
C ASP A 29 12.09 -11.53 -4.71
N GLU A 30 11.81 -11.21 -3.43
CA GLU A 30 12.27 -11.96 -2.25
C GLU A 30 11.34 -13.13 -1.85
N GLY A 31 10.30 -13.39 -2.66
CA GLY A 31 9.37 -14.51 -2.49
C GLY A 31 8.21 -14.26 -1.52
N ALA A 32 7.93 -13.00 -1.17
CA ALA A 32 6.80 -12.65 -0.33
C ALA A 32 5.48 -12.56 -1.12
N HIS A 33 4.37 -12.92 -0.48
CA HIS A 33 3.01 -12.75 -1.00
C HIS A 33 2.50 -11.34 -0.72
N ILE A 34 1.82 -10.72 -1.68
CA ILE A 34 1.55 -9.29 -1.67
C ILE A 34 0.06 -8.99 -1.74
N MET A 35 -0.40 -8.10 -0.87
CA MET A 35 -1.66 -7.37 -1.01
C MET A 35 -1.37 -5.92 -1.40
N VAL A 36 -1.85 -5.54 -2.60
CA VAL A 36 -1.72 -4.20 -3.15
C VAL A 36 -2.96 -3.39 -2.79
N ASN A 37 -2.85 -2.45 -1.84
CA ASN A 37 -3.93 -1.52 -1.56
C ASN A 37 -3.90 -0.30 -2.51
N TYR A 38 -5.08 0.14 -2.93
CA TYR A 38 -5.27 1.33 -3.76
C TYR A 38 -6.56 2.08 -3.40
N VAL A 39 -6.64 3.37 -3.76
CA VAL A 39 -7.85 4.18 -3.53
C VAL A 39 -8.67 4.31 -4.81
N SER A 40 -8.06 4.84 -5.88
CA SER A 40 -8.78 5.27 -7.09
C SER A 40 -8.18 4.79 -8.42
N ARG A 41 -7.05 4.07 -8.39
CA ARG A 41 -6.32 3.60 -9.58
C ARG A 41 -6.32 2.08 -9.65
N GLU A 42 -7.49 1.49 -9.85
CA GLU A 42 -7.66 0.03 -9.95
C GLU A 42 -6.87 -0.55 -11.12
N ASP A 43 -6.87 0.12 -12.26
CA ASP A 43 -6.10 -0.24 -13.46
C ASP A 43 -4.62 -0.43 -13.13
N LYS A 44 -4.03 0.53 -12.40
CA LYS A 44 -2.63 0.47 -11.96
C LYS A 44 -2.40 -0.58 -10.90
N ALA A 45 -3.32 -0.77 -9.96
CA ALA A 45 -3.23 -1.85 -8.98
C ALA A 45 -3.22 -3.22 -9.68
N ARG A 46 -4.05 -3.41 -10.70
CA ARG A 46 -4.12 -4.63 -11.50
C ARG A 46 -2.82 -4.89 -12.27
N GLU A 47 -2.25 -3.85 -12.89
CA GLU A 47 -0.93 -3.94 -13.54
C GLU A 47 0.16 -4.39 -12.54
N VAL A 48 0.18 -3.82 -11.32
CA VAL A 48 1.15 -4.21 -10.28
C VAL A 48 0.93 -5.66 -9.85
N VAL A 49 -0.31 -6.08 -9.60
CA VAL A 49 -0.64 -7.47 -9.23
C VAL A 49 -0.17 -8.45 -10.30
N ALA A 50 -0.39 -8.16 -11.58
CA ALA A 50 0.07 -9.00 -12.67
C ALA A 50 1.60 -9.16 -12.66
N ARG A 51 2.34 -8.05 -12.59
CA ARG A 51 3.82 -8.09 -12.51
C ARG A 51 4.30 -8.87 -11.28
N VAL A 52 3.67 -8.64 -10.13
CA VAL A 52 4.04 -9.34 -8.89
C VAL A 52 3.79 -10.85 -9.00
N ALA A 53 2.65 -11.26 -9.58
CA ALA A 53 2.30 -12.66 -9.76
C ALA A 53 3.28 -13.43 -10.65
N GLU A 54 3.91 -12.77 -11.64
CA GLU A 54 4.95 -13.37 -12.50
C GLU A 54 6.16 -13.89 -11.72
N ARG A 55 6.36 -13.45 -10.46
CA ARG A 55 7.44 -13.92 -9.57
C ARG A 55 7.09 -15.21 -8.83
N GLY A 56 5.93 -15.82 -9.11
CA GLY A 56 5.50 -17.07 -8.51
C GLY A 56 4.96 -16.94 -7.08
N VAL A 57 4.55 -15.73 -6.69
CA VAL A 57 3.96 -15.43 -5.38
C VAL A 57 2.46 -15.17 -5.51
N GLN A 58 1.71 -15.35 -4.42
CA GLN A 58 0.32 -14.90 -4.36
C GLN A 58 0.27 -13.36 -4.38
N ALA A 59 -0.63 -12.82 -5.19
CA ALA A 59 -0.79 -11.39 -5.37
C ALA A 59 -2.28 -11.04 -5.46
N PHE A 60 -2.73 -10.12 -4.63
CA PHE A 60 -4.10 -9.63 -4.62
C PHE A 60 -4.13 -8.10 -4.58
N MET A 61 -5.27 -7.51 -4.93
CA MET A 61 -5.51 -6.08 -4.77
C MET A 61 -6.74 -5.83 -3.93
N ILE A 62 -6.73 -4.72 -3.20
CA ILE A 62 -7.85 -4.27 -2.38
C ILE A 62 -8.03 -2.77 -2.50
N GLN A 63 -9.25 -2.36 -2.83
CA GLN A 63 -9.62 -0.95 -2.77
C GLN A 63 -9.84 -0.54 -1.32
N GLY A 64 -9.36 0.64 -0.91
CA GLY A 64 -9.67 1.26 0.37
C GLY A 64 -8.74 2.44 0.66
N ASP A 65 -9.25 3.41 1.41
CA ASP A 65 -8.53 4.60 1.83
C ASP A 65 -7.95 4.40 3.23
N ALA A 66 -6.61 4.31 3.33
CA ALA A 66 -5.94 4.09 4.61
C ALA A 66 -6.06 5.27 5.59
N ALA A 67 -6.54 6.43 5.12
CA ALA A 67 -6.90 7.56 5.98
C ALA A 67 -8.26 7.38 6.66
N LYS A 68 -9.05 6.37 6.29
CA LYS A 68 -10.38 6.09 6.86
C LYS A 68 -10.31 4.90 7.82
N PRO A 69 -10.62 5.09 9.11
CA PRO A 69 -10.57 4.01 10.10
C PRO A 69 -11.39 2.77 9.73
N GLU A 70 -12.53 2.96 9.06
CA GLU A 70 -13.42 1.88 8.66
C GLU A 70 -12.80 1.02 7.56
N ASP A 71 -12.10 1.65 6.61
CA ASP A 71 -11.37 0.95 5.57
C ASP A 71 -10.15 0.22 6.14
N ASN A 72 -9.46 0.77 7.15
CA ASN A 72 -8.31 0.12 7.76
C ASN A 72 -8.65 -1.27 8.34
N ALA A 73 -9.74 -1.38 9.09
CA ALA A 73 -10.19 -2.66 9.63
C ALA A 73 -10.52 -3.66 8.52
N ARG A 74 -11.21 -3.21 7.47
CA ARG A 74 -11.58 -4.06 6.34
C ARG A 74 -10.36 -4.50 5.52
N ILE A 75 -9.44 -3.59 5.23
CA ILE A 75 -8.21 -3.87 4.47
C ILE A 75 -7.40 -4.97 5.17
N VAL A 76 -7.17 -4.83 6.47
CA VAL A 76 -6.42 -5.83 7.24
C VAL A 76 -7.15 -7.17 7.25
N LYS A 77 -8.46 -7.17 7.51
CA LYS A 77 -9.28 -8.41 7.54
C LYS A 77 -9.22 -9.14 6.20
N GLU A 78 -9.53 -8.47 5.10
CA GLU A 78 -9.51 -9.09 3.77
C GLU A 78 -8.10 -9.53 3.36
N THR A 79 -7.06 -8.81 3.80
CA THR A 79 -5.67 -9.25 3.58
C THR A 79 -5.39 -10.58 4.27
N VAL A 80 -5.75 -10.68 5.55
CA VAL A 80 -5.61 -11.92 6.33
C VAL A 80 -6.39 -13.05 5.68
N ASP A 81 -7.63 -12.80 5.27
CA ASP A 81 -8.50 -13.81 4.65
C ASP A 81 -7.93 -14.33 3.32
N ARG A 82 -7.42 -13.45 2.45
CA ARG A 82 -6.93 -13.83 1.11
C ARG A 82 -5.52 -14.40 1.10
N LEU A 83 -4.62 -13.86 1.93
CA LEU A 83 -3.23 -14.31 2.03
C LEU A 83 -3.03 -15.43 3.07
N GLY A 84 -4.07 -15.79 3.83
CA GLY A 84 -3.97 -16.74 4.94
C GLY A 84 -3.16 -16.20 6.12
N GLY A 85 -3.17 -14.88 6.34
CA GLY A 85 -2.48 -14.16 7.40
C GLY A 85 -1.79 -12.87 6.93
N LEU A 86 -1.10 -12.20 7.86
CA LEU A 86 -0.40 -10.94 7.62
C LEU A 86 0.83 -10.86 8.52
N ASP A 87 2.02 -10.68 7.94
CA ASP A 87 3.28 -10.58 8.68
C ASP A 87 3.85 -9.16 8.68
N ILE A 88 3.65 -8.43 7.59
CA ILE A 88 4.29 -7.13 7.35
C ILE A 88 3.25 -6.16 6.80
N ILE A 89 3.22 -4.96 7.37
CA ILE A 89 2.48 -3.82 6.82
C ILE A 89 3.49 -2.75 6.43
N VAL A 90 3.41 -2.30 5.19
CA VAL A 90 4.12 -1.12 4.70
C VAL A 90 3.10 0.02 4.60
N ALA A 91 3.11 0.89 5.60
CA ALA A 91 2.30 2.11 5.64
C ALA A 91 2.91 3.19 4.73
N ASN A 92 2.77 3.00 3.42
CA ASN A 92 3.35 3.86 2.39
C ASN A 92 2.38 4.94 1.86
N ALA A 93 1.07 4.81 2.13
CA ALA A 93 0.10 5.85 1.79
C ALA A 93 0.44 7.18 2.47
N GLY A 94 0.52 8.24 1.66
CA GLY A 94 0.82 9.59 2.10
C GLY A 94 0.44 10.59 1.03
N TRP A 95 0.34 11.86 1.44
CA TRP A 95 0.04 12.98 0.56
C TRP A 95 1.01 14.12 0.87
N THR A 96 1.13 15.05 -0.08
CA THR A 96 1.98 16.23 0.08
C THR A 96 1.28 17.39 -0.59
N ARG A 97 1.23 18.53 0.10
CA ARG A 97 0.86 19.81 -0.47
C ARG A 97 2.03 20.77 -0.31
N PHE A 98 2.44 21.34 -1.43
CA PHE A 98 3.45 22.39 -1.43
C PHE A 98 2.79 23.73 -1.14
N SER A 99 3.45 24.55 -0.33
CA SER A 99 3.12 25.95 -0.12
C SER A 99 4.37 26.80 -0.33
N ASP A 100 4.18 28.10 -0.51
CA ASP A 100 5.30 29.04 -0.44
C ASP A 100 5.91 29.01 0.97
N PHE A 101 7.24 28.99 1.05
CA PHE A 101 7.93 29.01 2.34
C PHE A 101 7.67 30.30 3.13
N SER A 102 7.40 31.40 2.43
CA SER A 102 7.14 32.71 3.03
C SER A 102 5.72 32.90 3.56
N ASP A 103 4.78 32.03 3.18
CA ASP A 103 3.38 32.12 3.60
C ASP A 103 2.99 30.99 4.54
N LEU A 104 3.09 31.27 5.84
CA LEU A 104 2.74 30.34 6.90
C LEU A 104 1.22 30.07 7.01
N ASN A 105 0.37 30.85 6.34
CA ASN A 105 -1.09 30.69 6.37
C ASN A 105 -1.65 30.04 5.09
N ALA A 106 -0.79 29.68 4.14
CA ALA A 106 -1.19 29.11 2.84
C ALA A 106 -1.92 27.75 2.94
N LEU A 107 -1.82 27.06 4.09
CA LEU A 107 -2.37 25.73 4.30
C LEU A 107 -3.57 25.78 5.27
N PRO A 108 -4.82 25.56 4.78
CA PRO A 108 -6.00 25.53 5.65
C PRO A 108 -5.97 24.35 6.63
N LEU A 109 -6.65 24.46 7.78
CA LEU A 109 -6.70 23.41 8.81
C LEU A 109 -7.16 22.04 8.26
N GLU A 110 -8.05 22.03 7.27
CA GLU A 110 -8.52 20.81 6.61
C GLU A 110 -7.39 19.97 6.00
N ASP A 111 -6.33 20.61 5.51
CA ASP A 111 -5.17 19.93 4.95
C ASP A 111 -4.38 19.20 6.02
N TRP A 112 -4.18 19.85 7.18
CA TRP A 112 -3.49 19.25 8.31
C TRP A 112 -4.16 17.96 8.80
N ASN A 113 -5.46 17.81 8.55
CA ASN A 113 -6.25 16.65 8.98
C ASN A 113 -6.40 15.55 7.90
N LYS A 114 -5.82 15.69 6.71
CA LYS A 114 -6.05 14.74 5.60
C LYS A 114 -5.50 13.32 5.79
N VAL A 115 -4.70 13.04 6.82
CA VAL A 115 -4.08 11.71 7.08
C VAL A 115 -4.00 11.34 8.55
N ASN A 116 -4.61 12.14 9.43
CA ASN A 116 -4.59 11.89 10.88
C ASN A 116 -5.79 11.04 11.29
#